data_AF-A0A933UTG9-F1
#
_entry.id   AF-A0A933UTG9-F1
#
_cell.length_a   1.000
_cell.length_b   1.000
_cell.length_c   1.000
_cell.angle_alpha   90.00
_cell.angle_beta   90.00
_cell.angle_gamma   90.00
#
_symmetry.space_group_name_H-M   'P 1'
#
loop_
_entity.id
_entity.type
_entity.pdbx_description
1 polymer ?
#
loop_
_entity_poly.entity_id
_entity_poly.type
_entity_poly.pdbx_seq_one_letter_code
_entity_poly.pdbx_strand_id
1 'polypeptide(L)'
;MPRSPAAPAPAPAPTRPPATQARPQAAPARPPAAQAAPPPAPGGGPNRSELLGDIAWLMTQSVAHKHLFISDIEWLVMPPILTRQFRLVRQGAQPVAYVSWAMLNAKLEARFVAGNTRLRPADWKSGDRAWIVDIVSPFGPSDQLLTRIKAELFPMQPLRVLRRAPDGSGFLAAEIGR
;
A
#
# COMPACT_ATOMS: atom_id res chain seq x y z
N MET A 1 32.03 -58.21 -67.24
CA MET A 1 32.49 -57.00 -67.95
C MET A 1 31.52 -55.86 -67.69
N PRO A 2 32.00 -54.61 -67.74
CA PRO A 2 31.80 -53.59 -66.72
C PRO A 2 30.58 -52.68 -66.92
N ARG A 3 30.15 -52.04 -65.82
CA ARG A 3 29.16 -50.96 -65.80
C ARG A 3 29.84 -49.60 -66.07
N SER A 4 29.18 -48.77 -66.88
CA SER A 4 29.31 -47.31 -66.95
C SER A 4 27.91 -46.74 -67.29
N PRO A 5 27.62 -45.47 -66.95
CA PRO A 5 26.46 -45.11 -66.13
C PRO A 5 25.37 -44.33 -66.90
N ALA A 6 24.17 -44.26 -66.32
CA ALA A 6 23.10 -43.37 -66.75
C ALA A 6 22.50 -42.63 -65.54
N ALA A 7 22.03 -41.41 -65.82
CA ALA A 7 21.72 -40.27 -64.94
C ALA A 7 20.87 -40.54 -63.68
N PRO A 8 20.98 -39.70 -62.63
CA PRO A 8 20.10 -39.76 -61.47
C PRO A 8 18.84 -38.89 -61.66
N ALA A 9 17.67 -39.45 -61.37
CA ALA A 9 16.43 -38.74 -61.08
C ALA A 9 15.50 -39.68 -60.28
N PRO A 10 14.47 -39.13 -59.60
CA PRO A 10 14.50 -38.41 -58.33
C PRO A 10 14.12 -39.30 -57.13
N ALA A 11 14.29 -38.78 -55.92
CA ALA A 11 14.14 -39.51 -54.65
C ALA A 11 12.75 -40.12 -54.41
N PRO A 12 12.65 -41.31 -53.77
CA PRO A 12 11.38 -41.93 -53.44
C PRO A 12 10.64 -41.21 -52.31
N ALA A 13 9.31 -41.15 -52.45
CA ALA A 13 8.40 -40.59 -51.45
C ALA A 13 8.49 -41.36 -50.10
N PRO A 14 8.48 -40.67 -48.95
CA PRO A 14 8.53 -41.34 -47.66
C PRO A 14 7.20 -42.03 -47.32
N THR A 15 7.34 -43.30 -46.95
CA THR A 15 6.33 -44.22 -46.37
C THR A 15 5.62 -43.63 -45.15
N ARG A 16 4.29 -43.78 -45.13
CA ARG A 16 3.38 -43.37 -44.06
C ARG A 16 3.55 -44.25 -42.80
N PRO A 17 3.79 -43.67 -41.60
CA PRO A 17 3.69 -44.41 -40.34
C PRO A 17 2.22 -44.62 -39.89
N PRO A 18 1.95 -45.60 -39.01
CA PRO A 18 0.60 -46.08 -38.71
C PRO A 18 -0.23 -45.10 -37.88
N ALA A 19 -1.56 -45.23 -37.98
CA ALA A 19 -2.54 -44.41 -37.30
C ALA A 19 -2.46 -44.57 -35.76
N THR A 20 -1.94 -43.55 -35.08
CA THR A 20 -2.15 -43.37 -33.64
C THR A 20 -3.61 -42.95 -33.43
N GLN A 21 -4.36 -43.79 -32.72
CA GLN A 21 -5.73 -43.51 -32.29
C GLN A 21 -5.77 -42.20 -31.49
N ALA A 22 -6.47 -41.20 -32.02
CA ALA A 22 -6.71 -39.94 -31.34
C ALA A 22 -7.69 -40.18 -30.17
N ARG A 23 -7.18 -40.08 -28.94
CA ARG A 23 -8.03 -39.83 -27.76
C ARG A 23 -8.75 -38.50 -27.97
N PRO A 24 -10.04 -38.37 -27.63
CA PRO A 24 -10.73 -37.09 -27.73
C PRO A 24 -10.04 -36.08 -26.80
N GLN A 25 -9.44 -35.04 -27.40
CA GLN A 25 -8.95 -33.88 -26.65
C GLN A 25 -10.16 -33.15 -26.07
N ALA A 26 -10.26 -33.12 -24.73
CA ALA A 26 -11.15 -32.20 -24.06
C ALA A 26 -10.72 -30.78 -24.43
N ALA A 27 -11.64 -29.99 -24.98
CA ALA A 27 -11.42 -28.57 -25.27
C ALA A 27 -10.93 -27.86 -23.99
N PRO A 28 -10.01 -26.89 -24.08
CA PRO A 28 -9.61 -26.13 -22.91
C PRO A 28 -10.85 -25.44 -22.34
N ALA A 29 -11.16 -25.74 -21.08
CA ALA A 29 -12.18 -25.02 -20.34
C ALA A 29 -11.86 -23.53 -20.43
N ARG A 30 -12.81 -22.74 -20.94
CA ARG A 30 -12.71 -21.27 -20.89
C ARG A 30 -12.37 -20.90 -19.44
N PRO A 31 -11.39 -20.01 -19.20
CA PRO A 31 -11.22 -19.46 -17.86
C PRO A 31 -12.58 -18.92 -17.41
N PRO A 32 -12.99 -19.11 -16.15
CA PRO A 32 -14.22 -18.51 -15.67
C PRO A 32 -14.11 -17.02 -15.96
N ALA A 33 -15.10 -16.48 -16.66
CA ALA A 33 -15.20 -15.06 -16.92
C ALA A 33 -14.90 -14.35 -15.60
N ALA A 34 -13.82 -13.56 -15.57
CA ALA A 34 -13.48 -12.75 -14.43
C ALA A 34 -14.76 -12.02 -14.06
N GLN A 35 -15.36 -12.38 -12.92
CA GLN A 35 -16.52 -11.69 -12.42
C GLN A 35 -16.05 -10.26 -12.23
N ALA A 36 -16.48 -9.38 -13.15
CA ALA A 36 -16.27 -7.95 -12.99
C ALA A 36 -16.78 -7.63 -11.59
N ALA A 37 -15.90 -7.07 -10.76
CA ALA A 37 -16.27 -6.66 -9.41
C ALA A 37 -17.59 -5.88 -9.51
N PRO A 38 -18.59 -6.17 -8.66
CA PRO A 38 -19.83 -5.43 -8.68
C PRO A 38 -19.52 -3.93 -8.62
N PRO A 39 -20.19 -3.08 -9.42
CA PRO A 39 -19.99 -1.64 -9.34
C PRO A 39 -20.17 -1.20 -7.88
N PRO A 40 -19.34 -0.28 -7.37
CA PRO A 40 -19.41 0.14 -5.98
C PRO A 40 -20.85 0.57 -5.67
N ALA A 41 -21.44 -0.06 -4.67
CA ALA A 41 -22.81 0.21 -4.27
C ALA A 41 -22.96 1.71 -3.94
N PRO A 42 -23.96 2.42 -4.49
CA PRO A 42 -24.17 3.81 -4.15
C PRO A 42 -24.76 3.89 -2.73
N GLY A 43 -24.01 4.46 -1.77
CA GLY A 43 -24.59 4.86 -0.48
C GLY A 43 -23.80 4.59 0.82
N GLY A 44 -22.48 4.36 0.77
CA GLY A 44 -21.67 4.25 1.99
C GLY A 44 -20.32 4.93 1.78
N GLY A 45 -19.78 5.58 2.81
CA GLY A 45 -18.43 6.15 2.77
C GLY A 45 -17.38 5.10 2.36
N PRO A 46 -16.16 5.53 1.99
CA PRO A 46 -15.19 4.66 1.36
C PRO A 46 -14.89 3.43 2.23
N ASN A 47 -14.89 2.25 1.61
CA ASN A 47 -14.58 1.02 2.32
C ASN A 47 -13.08 0.94 2.64
N ARG A 48 -12.66 -0.05 3.45
CA ARG A 48 -11.27 -0.17 3.91
C ARG A 48 -10.28 -0.38 2.75
N SER A 49 -10.69 -1.13 1.73
CA SER A 49 -9.85 -1.40 0.56
C SER A 49 -9.66 -0.14 -0.28
N GLU A 50 -10.70 0.67 -0.45
CA GLU A 50 -10.61 1.99 -1.11
C GLU A 50 -9.70 2.94 -0.34
N LEU A 51 -9.88 3.05 0.99
CA LEU A 51 -9.01 3.87 1.83
C LEU A 51 -7.54 3.45 1.77
N LEU A 52 -7.28 2.13 1.89
CA LEU A 52 -5.92 1.60 1.80
C LEU A 52 -5.32 1.87 0.42
N GLY A 53 -6.10 1.69 -0.66
CA GLY A 53 -5.67 1.97 -2.03
C GLY A 53 -5.32 3.44 -2.24
N ASP A 54 -6.16 4.36 -1.76
CA ASP A 54 -5.92 5.80 -1.86
C ASP A 54 -4.68 6.26 -1.09
N ILE A 55 -4.49 5.74 0.12
CA ILE A 55 -3.33 6.06 0.95
C ILE A 55 -2.06 5.44 0.35
N ALA A 56 -2.12 4.19 -0.10
CA ALA A 56 -1.00 3.54 -0.77
C ALA A 56 -0.61 4.30 -2.04
N TRP A 57 -1.58 4.73 -2.84
CA TRP A 57 -1.33 5.58 -4.00
C TRP A 57 -0.65 6.89 -3.60
N LEU A 58 -1.15 7.60 -2.57
CA LEU A 58 -0.50 8.81 -2.05
C LEU A 58 0.95 8.54 -1.61
N MET A 59 1.20 7.40 -0.97
CA MET A 59 2.55 6.99 -0.55
C MET A 59 3.50 6.80 -1.73
N THR A 60 3.02 6.31 -2.89
CA THR A 60 3.86 6.23 -4.10
C THR A 60 4.35 7.59 -4.60
N GLN A 61 3.63 8.66 -4.27
CA GLN A 61 3.96 10.03 -4.65
C GLN A 61 4.90 10.71 -3.63
N SER A 62 5.14 10.10 -2.47
CA SER A 62 6.00 10.63 -1.42
C SER A 62 7.38 9.98 -1.43
N VAL A 63 8.45 10.78 -1.55
CA VAL A 63 9.84 10.28 -1.53
C VAL A 63 10.15 9.47 -0.28
N ALA A 64 9.56 9.82 0.87
CA ALA A 64 9.76 9.13 2.13
C ALA A 64 9.08 7.74 2.19
N HIS A 65 8.06 7.49 1.36
CA HIS A 65 7.19 6.32 1.47
C HIS A 65 7.20 5.40 0.24
N LYS A 66 7.58 5.92 -0.94
CA LYS A 66 7.46 5.21 -2.22
C LYS A 66 8.23 3.89 -2.34
N HIS A 67 9.12 3.60 -1.40
CA HIS A 67 9.93 2.38 -1.36
C HIS A 67 9.53 1.43 -0.23
N LEU A 68 8.46 1.72 0.51
CA LEU A 68 7.94 0.81 1.53
C LEU A 68 7.40 -0.48 0.90
N PHE A 69 7.62 -1.60 1.58
CA PHE A 69 6.98 -2.85 1.19
C PHE A 69 5.49 -2.81 1.50
N ILE A 70 4.69 -3.57 0.73
CA ILE A 70 3.24 -3.66 0.92
C ILE A 70 2.88 -4.08 2.36
N SER A 71 3.67 -4.98 2.96
CA SER A 71 3.51 -5.38 4.36
C SER A 71 3.72 -4.24 5.37
N ASP A 72 4.62 -3.30 5.06
CA ASP A 72 4.86 -2.14 5.92
C ASP A 72 3.77 -1.07 5.72
N ILE A 73 3.29 -0.90 4.49
CA ILE A 73 2.13 -0.04 4.19
C ILE A 73 0.90 -0.57 4.93
N GLU A 74 0.59 -1.86 4.84
CA GLU A 74 -0.53 -2.49 5.55
C GLU A 74 -0.43 -2.23 7.05
N TRP A 75 0.75 -2.46 7.64
CA TRP A 75 0.95 -2.26 9.07
C TRP A 75 0.82 -0.79 9.49
N LEU A 76 1.28 0.14 8.66
CA LEU A 76 1.25 1.57 8.94
C LEU A 76 -0.15 2.17 8.78
N VAL A 77 -0.94 1.63 7.85
CA VAL A 77 -2.20 2.25 7.39
C VAL A 77 -3.45 1.53 7.91
N MET A 78 -3.43 0.21 8.07
CA MET A 78 -4.61 -0.52 8.52
C MET A 78 -5.02 -0.18 9.97
N PRO A 79 -4.10 -0.14 10.96
CA PRO A 79 -4.48 0.23 12.32
C PRO A 79 -5.18 1.59 12.47
N PRO A 80 -4.71 2.70 11.87
CA PRO A 80 -5.43 3.97 11.93
C PRO A 80 -6.79 3.93 11.22
N ILE A 81 -6.92 3.20 10.10
CA ILE A 81 -8.22 3.01 9.43
C ILE A 81 -9.21 2.30 10.38
N LEU A 82 -8.79 1.19 10.99
CA LEU A 82 -9.63 0.40 11.89
C LEU A 82 -10.02 1.16 13.15
N THR A 83 -9.12 1.99 13.66
CA THR A 83 -9.35 2.81 14.86
C THR A 83 -10.02 4.15 14.57
N ARG A 84 -10.20 4.51 13.28
CA ARG A 84 -10.66 5.83 12.80
C ARG A 84 -9.79 6.98 13.29
N GLN A 85 -8.47 6.77 13.37
CA GLN A 85 -7.49 7.76 13.80
C GLN A 85 -6.63 8.24 12.64
N PHE A 86 -7.30 8.73 11.61
CA PHE A 86 -6.67 9.33 10.46
C PHE A 86 -7.51 10.43 9.87
N ARG A 87 -6.87 11.26 9.04
CA ARG A 87 -7.55 12.16 8.12
C ARG A 87 -6.98 11.92 6.73
N LEU A 88 -7.87 11.65 5.79
CA LEU A 88 -7.57 11.66 4.36
C LEU A 88 -8.17 12.93 3.76
N VAL A 89 -7.31 13.82 3.29
CA VAL A 89 -7.71 15.07 2.64
C VAL A 89 -7.84 14.83 1.15
N ARG A 90 -8.93 15.30 0.56
CA ARG A 90 -9.20 15.20 -0.87
C ARG A 90 -9.41 16.56 -1.51
N GLN A 91 -9.04 16.67 -2.77
CA GLN A 91 -9.45 17.75 -3.66
C GLN A 91 -10.32 17.12 -4.75
N GLY A 92 -11.64 17.33 -4.68
CA GLY A 92 -12.59 16.55 -5.46
C GLY A 92 -12.49 15.06 -5.09
N ALA A 93 -12.33 14.19 -6.08
CA ALA A 93 -12.16 12.76 -5.88
C ALA A 93 -10.73 12.34 -5.47
N GLN A 94 -9.73 13.18 -5.76
CA GLN A 94 -8.32 12.81 -5.62
C GLN A 94 -7.82 12.99 -4.18
N PRO A 95 -7.18 11.99 -3.57
CA PRO A 95 -6.52 12.14 -2.29
C PRO A 95 -5.26 13.00 -2.45
N VAL A 96 -5.08 14.00 -1.59
CA VAL A 96 -3.96 14.97 -1.67
C VAL A 96 -3.05 14.94 -0.46
N ALA A 97 -3.58 14.53 0.69
CA ALA A 97 -2.78 14.31 1.89
C ALA A 97 -3.43 13.29 2.83
N TYR A 98 -2.59 12.63 3.61
CA TYR A 98 -2.98 11.70 4.66
C TYR A 98 -2.20 12.01 5.93
N VAL A 99 -2.86 11.85 7.07
CA VAL A 99 -2.24 11.95 8.39
C VAL A 99 -2.89 10.94 9.32
N SER A 100 -2.10 10.32 10.18
CA SER A 100 -2.58 9.41 11.21
C SER A 100 -2.04 9.79 12.58
N TRP A 101 -2.81 9.45 13.63
CA TRP A 101 -2.42 9.72 15.00
C TRP A 101 -2.72 8.54 15.92
N ALA A 102 -1.97 8.43 17.01
CA ALA A 102 -2.20 7.48 18.10
C ALA A 102 -2.44 8.23 19.41
N MET A 103 -3.27 7.64 20.27
CA MET A 103 -3.47 8.06 21.66
C MET A 103 -2.72 7.07 22.55
N LEU A 104 -1.51 7.45 22.97
CA LEU A 104 -0.59 6.56 23.67
C LEU A 104 -0.69 6.73 25.19
N ASN A 105 -0.48 5.65 25.94
CA ASN A 105 -0.13 5.76 27.36
C ASN A 105 1.36 6.09 27.56
N ALA A 106 1.75 6.39 28.79
CA ALA A 106 3.11 6.78 29.14
C ALA A 106 4.18 5.75 28.74
N LYS A 107 3.90 4.45 28.90
CA LYS A 107 4.84 3.37 28.57
C LYS A 107 5.09 3.30 27.06
N LEU A 108 4.02 3.39 26.27
CA LEU A 108 4.12 3.33 24.81
C LEU A 108 4.69 4.61 24.23
N GLU A 109 4.39 5.78 24.80
CA GLU A 109 5.04 7.03 24.43
C GLU A 109 6.55 6.96 24.64
N ALA A 110 7.03 6.49 25.78
CA ALA A 110 8.46 6.35 26.04
C ALA A 110 9.16 5.44 25.02
N ARG A 111 8.52 4.31 24.66
CA ARG A 111 9.00 3.40 23.59
C ARG A 111 9.02 4.10 22.22
N PHE A 112 7.97 4.85 21.92
CA PHE A 112 7.79 5.55 20.64
C PHE A 112 8.88 6.62 20.45
N VAL A 113 9.15 7.43 21.49
CA VAL A 113 10.20 8.46 21.48
C VAL A 113 11.59 7.86 21.37
N ALA A 114 11.82 6.67 21.93
CA ALA A 114 13.07 5.93 21.77
C ALA A 114 13.31 5.37 20.34
N GLY A 115 12.43 5.69 19.38
CA GLY A 115 12.56 5.31 17.97
C GLY A 115 11.90 3.98 17.60
N ASN A 116 11.30 3.27 18.57
CA ASN A 116 10.50 2.09 18.27
C ASN A 116 9.04 2.49 18.01
N THR A 117 8.81 2.98 16.79
CA THR A 117 7.55 3.57 16.33
C THR A 117 6.53 2.55 15.82
N ARG A 118 6.88 1.26 15.79
CA ARG A 118 5.97 0.20 15.31
C ARG A 118 4.91 -0.08 16.38
N LEU A 119 3.69 0.42 16.14
CA LEU A 119 2.54 0.24 17.03
C LEU A 119 1.68 -0.95 16.58
N ARG A 120 1.21 -1.77 17.52
CA ARG A 120 0.19 -2.80 17.26
C ARG A 120 -1.20 -2.17 17.25
N PRO A 121 -2.23 -2.76 16.61
CA PRO A 121 -3.58 -2.17 16.59
C PRO A 121 -4.13 -1.74 17.95
N ALA A 122 -3.91 -2.54 19.01
CA ALA A 122 -4.35 -2.20 20.36
C ALA A 122 -3.58 -1.01 21.00
N ASP A 123 -2.37 -0.71 20.52
CA ASP A 123 -1.53 0.38 21.04
C ASP A 123 -2.08 1.77 20.65
N TRP A 124 -2.82 1.88 19.54
CA TRP A 124 -3.30 3.14 18.97
C TRP A 124 -4.29 3.91 19.86
N LYS A 125 -4.99 3.21 20.76
CA LYS A 125 -5.97 3.75 21.73
C LYS A 125 -5.61 3.42 23.17
N SER A 126 -4.31 3.39 23.47
CA SER A 126 -3.82 2.89 24.75
C SER A 126 -3.82 3.92 25.88
N GLY A 127 -4.01 5.21 25.59
CA GLY A 127 -4.02 6.27 26.60
C GLY A 127 -4.56 7.60 26.07
N ASP A 128 -4.01 8.69 26.58
CA ASP A 128 -4.49 10.06 26.41
C ASP A 128 -3.46 11.00 25.75
N ARG A 129 -2.25 10.52 25.42
CA ARG A 129 -1.18 11.34 24.83
C ARG A 129 -1.25 11.27 23.31
N ALA A 130 -1.61 12.38 22.66
CA ALA A 130 -1.78 12.45 21.21
C ALA A 130 -0.46 12.57 20.45
N TRP A 131 -0.22 11.64 19.52
CA TRP A 131 0.97 11.58 18.68
C TRP A 131 0.62 11.40 17.22
N ILE A 132 1.20 12.22 16.35
CA ILE A 132 1.24 11.96 14.92
C ILE A 132 2.16 10.77 14.68
N VAL A 133 1.61 9.75 14.01
CA VAL A 133 2.35 8.53 13.65
C VAL A 133 2.92 8.65 12.26
N ASP A 134 2.13 9.15 11.32
CA ASP A 134 2.54 9.30 9.93
C ASP A 134 1.85 10.47 9.23
N ILE A 135 2.54 11.07 8.26
CA ILE A 135 2.05 12.17 7.42
C ILE A 135 2.55 11.96 5.99
N VAL A 136 1.61 11.89 5.05
CA VAL A 136 1.87 11.78 3.63
C VAL A 136 1.25 12.99 2.95
N SER A 137 2.06 14.00 2.62
CA SER A 137 1.60 15.24 1.95
C SER A 137 2.54 15.58 0.78
N PRO A 138 2.51 14.83 -0.33
CA PRO A 138 3.46 14.98 -1.42
C PRO A 138 3.26 16.25 -2.25
N PHE A 139 2.08 16.87 -2.20
CA PHE A 139 1.70 18.01 -3.03
C PHE A 139 1.65 19.36 -2.28
N GLY A 140 1.97 19.38 -0.99
CA GLY A 140 1.82 20.59 -0.18
C GLY A 140 2.51 20.50 1.18
N PRO A 141 2.63 21.62 1.89
CA PRO A 141 3.37 21.69 3.14
C PRO A 141 2.66 20.93 4.27
N SER A 142 3.37 19.96 4.87
CA SER A 142 2.87 19.16 5.99
C SER A 142 2.55 20.00 7.23
N ASP A 143 3.30 21.07 7.50
CA ASP A 143 3.12 21.89 8.71
C ASP A 143 1.75 22.59 8.77
N GLN A 144 1.23 23.05 7.63
CA GLN A 144 -0.10 23.66 7.56
C GLN A 144 -1.20 22.61 7.83
N LEU A 145 -1.05 21.41 7.26
CA LEU A 145 -1.96 20.30 7.52
C LEU A 145 -1.95 19.91 9.00
N LEU A 146 -0.78 19.77 9.62
CA LEU A 146 -0.65 19.44 11.03
C LEU A 146 -1.27 20.51 11.93
N THR A 147 -1.03 21.79 11.63
CA THR A 147 -1.62 22.92 12.38
C THR A 147 -3.14 22.87 12.32
N ARG A 148 -3.70 22.61 11.13
CA ARG A 148 -5.15 22.44 10.94
C ARG A 148 -5.69 21.26 11.75
N ILE A 149 -5.03 20.10 11.70
CA ILE A 149 -5.43 18.90 12.44
C ILE A 149 -5.39 19.13 13.94
N LYS A 150 -4.34 19.81 14.44
CA LYS A 150 -4.25 20.22 15.84
C LYS A 150 -5.44 21.10 16.22
N ALA A 151 -5.75 22.11 15.42
CA ALA A 151 -6.85 23.03 15.71
C ALA A 151 -8.24 22.33 15.67
N GLU A 152 -8.47 21.45 14.70
CA GLU A 152 -9.76 20.77 14.52
C GLU A 152 -10.00 19.64 15.54
N LEU A 153 -8.98 18.84 15.86
CA LEU A 153 -9.15 17.60 16.62
C LEU A 153 -8.53 17.64 18.02
N PHE A 154 -7.54 18.51 18.24
CA PHE A 154 -6.77 18.60 19.48
C PHE A 154 -6.68 20.06 19.99
N PRO A 155 -7.79 20.83 20.07
CA PRO A 155 -7.73 22.25 20.41
C PRO A 155 -7.19 22.51 21.82
N MET A 156 -7.50 21.61 22.76
CA MET A 156 -7.23 21.75 24.20
C MET A 156 -6.13 20.81 24.71
N GLN A 157 -5.51 20.01 23.84
CA GLN A 157 -4.48 19.06 24.26
C GLN A 157 -3.25 19.12 23.34
N PRO A 158 -2.04 18.86 23.85
CA PRO A 158 -0.85 18.81 23.02
C PRO A 158 -0.96 17.71 21.97
N LEU A 159 -0.57 18.04 20.73
CA LEU A 159 -0.35 17.07 19.67
C LEU A 159 1.14 17.07 19.34
N ARG A 160 1.76 15.88 19.41
CA ARG A 160 3.21 15.71 19.25
C ARG A 160 3.54 14.99 17.95
N VAL A 161 4.73 15.25 17.42
CA VAL A 161 5.31 14.51 16.29
C VAL A 161 6.75 14.15 16.63
N LEU A 162 7.19 12.99 16.19
CA LEU A 162 8.57 12.57 16.36
C LEU A 162 9.44 13.26 15.30
N ARG A 163 10.49 13.97 15.72
CA ARG A 163 11.48 14.57 14.83
C ARG A 163 12.85 13.97 15.09
N ARG A 164 13.69 13.92 14.06
CA ARG A 164 15.11 13.60 14.26
C ARG A 164 15.80 14.75 14.97
N ALA A 165 16.61 14.43 15.97
CA ALA A 165 17.36 15.43 16.71
C ALA A 165 18.40 16.11 15.78
N PRO A 166 18.56 17.45 15.84
CA PRO A 166 19.50 18.17 14.96
C PRO A 166 20.95 17.72 15.11
N ASP A 167 21.32 17.27 16.30
CA ASP A 167 22.64 16.74 16.65
C ASP A 167 22.85 15.27 16.21
N GLY A 168 21.83 14.64 15.63
CA GLY A 168 21.88 13.25 15.19
C GLY A 168 21.81 12.20 16.32
N SER A 169 21.64 12.62 17.58
CA SER A 169 21.62 11.73 18.75
C SER A 169 20.42 10.77 18.81
N GLY A 170 19.41 11.00 17.97
CA GLY A 170 18.23 10.14 17.88
C GLY A 170 16.99 10.93 17.50
N PHE A 171 15.93 10.79 18.31
CA PHE A 171 14.64 11.42 18.08
C PHE A 171 14.20 12.27 19.27
N LEU A 172 13.38 13.28 18.99
CA LEU A 172 12.78 14.16 19.99
C LEU A 172 11.30 14.37 19.72
N ALA A 173 10.56 14.64 20.80
CA ALA A 173 9.18 15.07 20.74
C ALA A 173 9.11 16.54 20.33
N ALA A 174 8.41 16.85 19.24
CA ALA A 174 8.07 18.22 18.87
C ALA A 174 6.56 18.44 19.00
N GLU A 175 6.15 19.54 19.62
CA GLU A 175 4.74 19.92 19.72
C GLU A 175 4.31 20.73 18.48
N ILE A 176 3.13 20.44 17.95
CA ILE A 176 2.57 21.13 16.78
C ILE A 176 1.99 22.49 17.20
N GLY A 177 2.43 23.57 16.55
CA GLY A 177 1.89 24.91 16.73
C GLY A 177 2.47 25.70 17.91
N ARG A 178 3.72 25.40 18.30
CA ARG A 178 4.51 26.16 19.27
C ARG A 178 5.58 26.99 18.57
#